data_AF-A0A920NTR5-F1
#
_entry.id   AF-A0A920NTR5-F1
#
_cell.length_a   1.000
_cell.length_b   1.000
_cell.length_c   1.000
_cell.angle_alpha   90.00
_cell.angle_beta   90.00
_cell.angle_gamma   90.00
#
_symmetry.space_group_name_H-M   'P 1'
#
loop_
_entity.id
_entity.type
_entity.pdbx_description
1 polymer ?
#
loop_
_entity_poly.entity_id
_entity_poly.type
_entity_poly.pdbx_seq_one_letter_code
_entity_poly.pdbx_strand_id
1 'polypeptide(L)'
;MFGFTFWFSRTSEKGYEVVRNRIADVLADLQESLSGMRLVISFNRMKHNVINHRNVVGDYRDANNYTSKIQATYRSGTQFITTGTSLLIFTAGFFILKDVNPSLNPEGAFTVGSLVAFNVLVGRFFIPINELSGLYNEFQSGNAAVKKLADLLGTEPSVKESENAFNLKELKGDIRFNDVSFSYEDDLTVLNNISLHIEAGKTISFVGPTGAGKSTIAKLICRFYDPTRGSITLDNINLKDISLQSLHRQLGIVPQEPFLFHGTIKENILFARPDATDEEVVEACKAVGIEDMIKRLPEGLETHCHERGSSLSSGERQLLALARAFLSKPRVLILDEATSNIDQQNEARIEKALDKLLEGRTAIIIAHRLATTRRADVIVVVDEQKIVEMGSHEELIQKKGSYFQMYETWERQEEEKREEIL
;
A
#
# COMPACT_ATOMS: atom_id res chain seq x y z
N MET A 1 -31.73 8.15 38.11
CA MET A 1 -31.27 7.30 37.00
C MET A 1 -30.45 8.10 35.99
N PHE A 2 -30.96 9.18 35.40
CA PHE A 2 -30.24 10.01 34.41
C PHE A 2 -28.81 10.43 34.81
N GLY A 3 -28.59 10.93 36.03
CA GLY A 3 -27.23 11.29 36.49
C GLY A 3 -26.26 10.10 36.55
N PHE A 4 -26.76 8.91 36.89
CA PHE A 4 -25.97 7.68 36.94
C PHE A 4 -25.66 7.16 35.52
N THR A 5 -26.60 7.30 34.59
CA THR A 5 -26.40 7.03 33.16
C THR A 5 -25.41 8.00 32.53
N PHE A 6 -25.46 9.29 32.88
CA PHE A 6 -24.51 10.29 32.40
C PHE A 6 -23.08 10.02 32.92
N TRP A 7 -22.95 9.68 34.21
CA TRP A 7 -21.68 9.24 34.78
C TRP A 7 -21.11 8.00 34.07
N PHE A 8 -21.97 6.99 33.83
CA PHE A 8 -21.59 5.78 33.11
C PHE A 8 -21.11 6.10 31.69
N SER A 9 -21.89 6.84 30.91
CA SER A 9 -21.54 7.23 29.53
C SER A 9 -20.16 7.90 29.46
N ARG A 10 -19.92 8.95 30.25
CA ARG A 10 -18.66 9.71 30.22
C ARG A 10 -17.45 8.91 30.71
N THR A 11 -17.64 8.01 31.69
CA THR A 11 -16.54 7.21 32.25
C THR A 11 -16.23 6.01 31.36
N SER A 12 -17.26 5.38 30.79
CA SER A 12 -17.11 4.27 29.85
C SER A 12 -16.46 4.70 28.55
N GLU A 13 -16.81 5.86 27.98
CA GLU A 13 -16.18 6.38 26.76
C GLU A 13 -14.66 6.45 26.89
N LYS A 14 -14.16 7.09 27.96
CA LYS A 14 -12.72 7.15 28.26
C LYS A 14 -12.10 5.77 28.48
N GLY A 15 -12.80 4.89 29.19
CA GLY A 15 -12.31 3.53 29.43
C GLY A 15 -12.18 2.71 28.14
N TYR A 16 -13.17 2.79 27.25
CA TYR A 16 -13.15 2.10 25.96
C TYR A 16 -12.10 2.65 25.01
N GLU A 17 -11.84 3.96 25.03
CA GLU A 17 -10.74 4.56 24.27
C GLU A 17 -9.39 3.95 24.69
N VAL A 18 -9.15 3.82 26.00
CA VAL A 18 -7.95 3.15 26.52
C VAL A 18 -7.90 1.69 26.10
N VAL A 19 -9.01 0.93 26.21
CA VAL A 19 -9.06 -0.46 25.74
C VAL A 19 -8.72 -0.58 24.26
N ARG A 20 -9.22 0.34 23.43
CA ARG A 20 -8.95 0.37 21.98
C ARG A 20 -7.49 0.64 21.67
N ASN A 21 -6.85 1.55 22.41
CA ASN A 21 -5.42 1.81 22.24
C ASN A 21 -4.59 0.61 22.69
N ARG A 22 -4.94 -0.02 23.82
CA ARG A 22 -4.20 -1.19 24.34
C ARG A 22 -4.32 -2.43 23.46
N ILE A 23 -5.45 -2.67 22.80
CA ILE A 23 -5.54 -3.78 21.83
C ILE A 23 -4.70 -3.52 20.59
N ALA A 24 -4.56 -2.25 20.16
CA ALA A 24 -3.66 -1.89 19.07
C ALA A 24 -2.19 -2.15 19.47
N ASP A 25 -1.79 -1.81 20.71
CA ASP A 25 -0.45 -2.12 21.24
C ASP A 25 -0.16 -3.63 21.21
N VAL A 26 -1.12 -4.47 21.63
CA VAL A 26 -0.99 -5.94 21.59
C VAL A 26 -0.81 -6.45 20.15
N LEU A 27 -1.59 -5.94 19.20
CA LEU A 27 -1.50 -6.34 17.80
C LEU A 27 -0.18 -5.91 17.16
N ALA A 28 0.30 -4.71 17.49
CA ALA A 28 1.59 -4.18 17.02
C ALA A 28 2.77 -5.01 17.55
N ASP A 29 2.82 -5.28 18.85
CA ASP A 29 3.87 -6.11 19.47
C ASP A 29 3.88 -7.55 18.92
N LEU A 30 2.70 -8.11 18.64
CA LEU A 30 2.58 -9.42 18.02
C LEU A 30 3.08 -9.42 16.57
N GLN A 31 2.70 -8.41 15.78
CA GLN A 31 3.20 -8.28 14.40
C GLN A 31 4.72 -8.12 14.38
N GLU A 32 5.29 -7.24 15.21
CA GLU A 32 6.72 -7.00 15.31
C GLU A 32 7.47 -8.28 15.72
N SER A 33 6.99 -8.97 16.75
CA SER A 33 7.60 -10.22 17.24
C SER A 33 7.55 -11.34 16.21
N LEU A 34 6.47 -11.45 15.43
CA LEU A 34 6.35 -12.45 14.36
C LEU A 34 7.24 -12.11 13.17
N SER A 35 7.25 -10.85 12.73
CA SER A 35 8.12 -10.38 11.64
C SER A 35 9.61 -10.51 12.01
N GLY A 36 9.96 -10.26 13.28
CA GLY A 36 11.33 -10.32 13.80
C GLY A 36 11.73 -11.66 14.41
N MET A 37 10.91 -12.72 14.30
CA MET A 37 11.10 -13.95 15.08
C MET A 37 12.48 -14.58 14.91
N ARG A 38 13.02 -14.59 13.68
CA ARG A 38 14.36 -15.12 13.40
C ARG A 38 15.45 -14.38 14.18
N LEU A 39 15.33 -13.06 14.30
CA LEU A 39 16.27 -12.23 15.08
C LEU A 39 16.10 -12.47 16.58
N VAL A 40 14.86 -12.55 17.07
CA VAL A 40 14.59 -12.84 18.48
C VAL A 40 15.20 -14.18 18.90
N ILE A 41 15.12 -15.20 18.02
CA ILE A 41 15.73 -16.52 18.25
C ILE A 41 17.25 -16.43 18.14
N SER A 42 17.79 -15.85 17.06
CA SER A 42 19.24 -15.82 16.82
C SER A 42 20.01 -15.05 17.90
N PHE A 43 19.41 -14.00 18.46
CA PHE A 43 19.98 -13.23 19.56
C PHE A 43 19.54 -13.71 20.96
N ASN A 44 18.86 -14.86 21.05
CA ASN A 44 18.40 -15.48 22.30
C ASN A 44 17.57 -14.54 23.20
N ARG A 45 16.74 -13.70 22.58
CA ARG A 45 15.89 -12.68 23.24
C ARG A 45 14.49 -13.17 23.58
N MET A 46 14.15 -14.45 23.33
CA MET A 46 12.79 -14.98 23.55
C MET A 46 12.23 -14.67 24.95
N LYS A 47 13.01 -14.84 26.02
CA LYS A 47 12.54 -14.54 27.39
C LYS A 47 12.19 -13.07 27.57
N HIS A 48 12.98 -12.17 26.99
CA HIS A 48 12.74 -10.73 27.05
C HIS A 48 11.45 -10.37 26.33
N ASN A 49 11.25 -10.86 25.11
CA ASN A 49 10.03 -10.62 24.33
C ASN A 49 8.78 -11.19 25.02
N VAL A 50 8.87 -12.38 25.64
CA VAL A 50 7.74 -12.95 26.41
C VAL A 50 7.37 -12.05 27.61
N ILE A 51 8.35 -11.49 28.31
CA ILE A 51 8.08 -10.56 29.42
C ILE A 51 7.44 -9.27 28.89
N ASN A 52 7.96 -8.71 27.79
CA ASN A 52 7.38 -7.53 27.16
C ASN A 52 5.93 -7.77 26.75
N HIS A 53 5.69 -8.85 26.00
CA HIS A 53 4.35 -9.23 25.54
C HIS A 53 3.38 -9.41 26.73
N ARG A 54 3.84 -10.04 27.82
CA ARG A 54 3.04 -10.20 29.03
C ARG A 54 2.66 -8.86 29.67
N ASN A 55 3.54 -7.86 29.63
CA ASN A 55 3.24 -6.52 30.14
C ASN A 55 2.21 -5.81 29.25
N VAL A 56 2.38 -5.86 27.92
CA VAL A 56 1.44 -5.27 26.96
C VAL A 56 0.04 -5.88 27.09
N VAL A 57 -0.03 -7.22 27.17
CA VAL A 57 -1.30 -7.94 27.43
C VAL A 57 -1.85 -7.62 28.82
N GLY A 58 -0.98 -7.42 29.81
CA GLY A 58 -1.34 -6.99 31.16
C GLY A 58 -2.06 -5.64 31.17
N ASP A 59 -1.50 -4.65 30.48
CA ASP A 59 -2.09 -3.32 30.34
C ASP A 59 -3.46 -3.37 29.64
N TYR A 60 -3.59 -4.18 28.59
CA TYR A 60 -4.89 -4.42 27.93
C TYR A 60 -5.91 -5.05 28.87
N ARG A 61 -5.50 -6.08 29.62
CA ARG A 61 -6.35 -6.75 30.60
C ARG A 61 -6.81 -5.77 31.68
N ASP A 62 -5.92 -4.92 32.18
CA ASP A 62 -6.23 -4.00 33.27
C ASP A 62 -7.18 -2.89 32.79
N ALA A 63 -7.00 -2.39 31.55
CA ALA A 63 -7.96 -1.51 30.90
C ALA A 63 -9.34 -2.15 30.75
N ASN A 64 -9.40 -3.41 30.31
CA ASN A 64 -10.66 -4.13 30.13
C ASN A 64 -11.34 -4.47 31.47
N ASN A 65 -10.55 -4.75 32.51
CA ASN A 65 -11.07 -4.93 33.87
C ASN A 65 -11.65 -3.62 34.42
N TYR A 66 -11.03 -2.47 34.12
CA TYR A 66 -11.54 -1.17 34.50
C TYR A 66 -12.90 -0.88 33.85
N THR A 67 -13.04 -1.07 32.53
CA THR A 67 -14.33 -0.90 31.83
C THR A 67 -15.38 -1.89 32.31
N SER A 68 -14.98 -3.15 32.54
CA SER A 68 -15.88 -4.18 33.09
C SER A 68 -16.39 -3.82 34.49
N LYS A 69 -15.55 -3.23 35.35
CA LYS A 69 -16.00 -2.72 36.66
C LYS A 69 -17.03 -1.61 36.52
N ILE A 70 -16.80 -0.65 35.62
CA ILE A 70 -17.75 0.44 35.36
C ILE A 70 -19.10 -0.11 34.88
N GLN A 71 -19.09 -1.06 33.94
CA GLN A 71 -20.31 -1.74 33.48
C GLN A 71 -21.01 -2.50 34.62
N ALA A 72 -20.26 -3.24 35.43
CA ALA A 72 -20.82 -4.01 36.54
C ALA A 72 -21.47 -3.07 37.57
N THR A 73 -20.83 -1.95 37.91
CA THR A 73 -21.39 -0.92 38.78
C THR A 73 -22.65 -0.32 38.18
N TYR A 74 -22.64 0.03 36.89
CA TYR A 74 -23.82 0.56 36.22
C TYR A 74 -24.99 -0.42 36.22
N ARG A 75 -24.76 -1.67 35.78
CA ARG A 75 -25.79 -2.71 35.72
C ARG A 75 -26.38 -3.02 37.09
N SER A 76 -25.52 -3.10 38.12
CA SER A 76 -25.97 -3.36 39.49
C SER A 76 -26.73 -2.17 40.07
N GLY A 77 -26.26 -0.95 39.81
CA GLY A 77 -26.90 0.27 40.28
C GLY A 77 -28.25 0.52 39.61
N THR A 78 -28.38 0.30 38.31
CA THR A 78 -29.68 0.39 37.62
C THR A 78 -30.64 -0.68 38.11
N GLN A 79 -30.19 -1.92 38.32
CA GLN A 79 -31.02 -2.99 38.89
C GLN A 79 -31.51 -2.65 40.31
N PHE A 80 -30.64 -2.05 41.13
CA PHE A 80 -31.00 -1.60 42.47
C PHE A 80 -32.06 -0.49 42.43
N ILE A 81 -31.88 0.52 41.56
CA ILE A 81 -32.84 1.61 41.37
C ILE A 81 -34.19 1.05 40.89
N THR A 82 -34.20 0.15 39.91
CA THR A 82 -35.44 -0.44 39.36
C THR A 82 -36.17 -1.31 40.38
N THR A 83 -35.44 -2.16 41.12
CA THR A 83 -36.01 -2.97 42.20
C THR A 83 -36.54 -2.10 43.33
N GLY A 84 -35.79 -1.08 43.75
CA GLY A 84 -36.21 -0.13 44.78
C GLY A 84 -37.44 0.68 44.38
N THR A 85 -37.51 1.13 43.13
CA THR A 85 -38.70 1.81 42.57
C THR A 85 -39.90 0.87 42.57
N SER A 86 -39.71 -0.40 42.19
CA SER A 86 -40.78 -1.39 42.24
C SER A 86 -41.29 -1.62 43.66
N LEU A 87 -40.39 -1.74 44.63
CA LEU A 87 -40.74 -1.89 46.05
C LEU A 87 -41.51 -0.67 46.59
N LEU A 88 -41.09 0.55 46.23
CA LEU A 88 -41.81 1.78 46.60
C LEU A 88 -43.21 1.82 45.99
N ILE A 89 -43.36 1.41 44.73
CA ILE A 89 -44.67 1.33 44.06
C ILE A 89 -45.56 0.30 44.76
N PHE A 90 -45.06 -0.90 45.04
CA PHE A 90 -45.84 -1.93 45.74
C PHE A 90 -46.23 -1.53 47.16
N THR A 91 -45.32 -0.92 47.92
CA THR A 91 -45.60 -0.47 49.29
C THR A 91 -46.59 0.69 49.32
N ALA A 92 -46.38 1.72 48.50
CA ALA A 92 -47.34 2.83 48.36
C ALA A 92 -48.71 2.33 47.88
N GLY A 93 -48.72 1.46 46.86
CA GLY A 93 -49.94 0.83 46.35
C GLY A 93 -50.68 0.01 47.41
N PHE A 94 -49.95 -0.73 48.25
CA PHE A 94 -50.52 -1.48 49.35
C PHE A 94 -51.18 -0.57 50.40
N PHE A 95 -50.55 0.55 50.77
CA PHE A 95 -51.12 1.51 51.70
C PHE A 95 -52.36 2.22 51.13
N ILE A 96 -52.36 2.53 49.83
CA ILE A 96 -53.52 3.11 49.13
C ILE A 96 -54.69 2.11 49.08
N LEU A 97 -54.41 0.83 48.79
CA LEU A 97 -55.44 -0.23 48.73
C LEU A 97 -56.05 -0.56 50.10
N LYS A 98 -55.33 -0.34 51.20
CA LYS A 98 -55.82 -0.51 52.56
C LYS A 98 -56.60 0.70 53.10
N ASP A 99 -56.84 1.70 52.27
CA ASP A 99 -57.58 2.92 52.61
C ASP A 99 -57.00 3.68 53.82
N VAL A 100 -55.68 3.55 54.02
CA VAL A 100 -54.94 4.21 55.11
C VAL A 100 -54.89 5.74 54.90
N ASN A 101 -55.16 6.20 53.68
CA ASN A 101 -55.28 7.62 53.35
C ASN A 101 -56.37 7.86 52.28
N PRO A 102 -57.61 8.18 52.68
CA PRO A 102 -58.75 8.28 51.76
C PRO A 102 -58.66 9.40 50.73
N SER A 103 -57.70 10.34 50.87
CA SER A 103 -57.44 11.38 49.88
C SER A 103 -56.74 10.86 48.61
N LEU A 104 -56.10 9.69 48.67
CA LEU A 104 -55.35 9.08 47.57
C LEU A 104 -56.16 8.07 46.76
N ASN A 105 -57.35 7.68 47.24
CA ASN A 105 -58.27 6.79 46.55
C ASN A 105 -59.73 7.28 46.68
N PRO A 106 -60.05 8.52 46.26
CA PRO A 106 -61.43 8.95 46.23
C PRO A 106 -62.19 8.01 45.28
N GLU A 107 -63.21 7.32 45.79
CA GLU A 107 -64.11 6.39 45.07
C GLU A 107 -63.62 4.94 44.85
N GLY A 108 -62.47 4.51 45.37
CA GLY A 108 -62.03 3.11 45.22
C GLY A 108 -61.51 2.76 43.81
N ALA A 109 -61.16 3.78 43.01
CA ALA A 109 -60.68 3.64 41.64
C ALA A 109 -59.32 2.92 41.52
N PHE A 110 -58.50 2.92 42.58
CA PHE A 110 -57.21 2.22 42.58
C PHE A 110 -57.39 0.72 42.90
N THR A 111 -56.94 -0.15 41.99
CA THR A 111 -57.09 -1.62 42.09
C THR A 111 -55.74 -2.33 42.13
N VAL A 112 -55.74 -3.62 42.47
CA VAL A 112 -54.55 -4.47 42.32
C VAL A 112 -54.08 -4.51 40.85
N GLY A 113 -55.02 -4.46 39.91
CA GLY A 113 -54.73 -4.38 38.47
C GLY A 113 -53.99 -3.10 38.08
N SER A 114 -54.36 -1.94 38.63
CA SER A 114 -53.64 -0.68 38.38
C SER A 114 -52.23 -0.71 38.95
N LEU A 115 -52.03 -1.33 40.12
CA LEU A 115 -50.70 -1.48 40.73
C LEU A 115 -49.75 -2.32 39.85
N VAL A 116 -50.23 -3.46 39.34
CA VAL A 116 -49.48 -4.30 38.40
C VAL A 116 -49.21 -3.55 37.09
N ALA A 117 -50.20 -2.83 36.56
CA ALA A 117 -50.04 -2.02 35.35
C ALA A 117 -48.98 -0.92 35.52
N PHE A 118 -48.96 -0.21 36.65
CA PHE A 118 -47.94 0.79 36.96
C PHE A 118 -46.54 0.19 37.02
N ASN A 119 -46.38 -0.99 37.62
CA ASN A 119 -45.08 -1.66 37.66
C ASN A 119 -44.56 -2.02 36.25
N VAL A 120 -45.45 -2.52 35.39
CA VAL A 120 -45.12 -2.82 33.98
C VAL A 120 -44.76 -1.54 33.20
N LEU A 121 -45.47 -0.43 33.45
CA LEU A 121 -45.21 0.86 32.81
C LEU A 121 -43.83 1.43 33.17
N VAL A 122 -43.32 1.20 34.38
CA VAL A 122 -41.95 1.60 34.76
C VAL A 122 -40.90 0.91 33.89
N GLY A 123 -41.05 -0.40 33.65
CA GLY A 123 -40.16 -1.13 32.75
C GLY A 123 -40.21 -0.60 31.32
N ARG A 124 -41.42 -0.33 30.81
CA ARG A 124 -41.63 0.26 29.47
C ARG A 124 -41.09 1.68 29.32
N PHE A 125 -40.97 2.43 30.41
CA PHE A 125 -40.40 3.78 30.38
C PHE A 125 -38.87 3.77 30.27
N PHE A 126 -38.20 2.86 30.98
CA PHE A 126 -36.73 2.86 31.06
C PHE A 126 -36.02 2.07 29.95
N ILE A 127 -36.65 1.04 29.37
CA ILE A 127 -36.04 0.26 28.27
C ILE A 127 -35.71 1.14 27.05
N PRO A 128 -36.65 1.95 26.51
CA PRO A 128 -36.38 2.78 25.32
C PRO A 128 -35.31 3.85 25.57
N ILE A 129 -35.17 4.35 26.81
CA ILE A 129 -34.14 5.33 27.16
C ILE A 129 -32.74 4.74 26.99
N ASN A 130 -32.54 3.48 27.38
CA ASN A 130 -31.26 2.80 27.18
C ASN A 130 -31.01 2.48 25.70
N GLU A 131 -32.04 2.06 24.95
CA GLU A 131 -31.95 1.81 23.50
C GLU A 131 -31.58 3.08 22.74
N LEU A 132 -32.21 4.22 23.05
CA LEU A 132 -31.88 5.52 22.46
C LEU A 132 -30.43 5.93 22.72
N SER A 133 -29.90 5.66 23.92
CA SER A 133 -28.49 5.91 24.21
C SER A 133 -27.55 5.01 23.42
N GLY A 134 -27.92 3.75 23.18
CA GLY A 134 -27.16 2.82 22.34
C GLY A 134 -27.16 3.25 20.86
N LEU A 135 -28.34 3.56 20.33
CA LEU A 135 -28.53 4.08 18.97
C LEU A 135 -27.74 5.37 18.73
N TYR A 136 -27.66 6.26 19.73
CA TYR A 136 -26.87 7.48 19.63
C TYR A 136 -25.38 7.21 19.43
N ASN A 137 -24.80 6.26 20.18
CA ASN A 137 -23.40 5.87 20.01
C ASN A 137 -23.14 5.20 18.65
N GLU A 138 -24.06 4.34 18.20
CA GLU A 138 -23.97 3.70 16.88
C GLU A 138 -24.06 4.73 15.76
N PHE A 139 -24.98 5.69 15.87
CA PHE A 139 -25.11 6.81 14.94
C PHE A 139 -23.84 7.67 14.87
N GLN A 140 -23.21 7.97 16.01
CA GLN A 140 -21.94 8.70 16.02
C GLN A 140 -20.83 7.92 15.31
N SER A 141 -20.70 6.62 15.60
CA SER A 141 -19.69 5.76 14.98
C SER A 141 -19.91 5.63 13.47
N GLY A 142 -21.17 5.48 13.05
CA GLY A 142 -21.58 5.47 11.65
C GLY A 142 -21.24 6.79 10.93
N ASN A 143 -21.56 7.94 11.53
CA ASN A 143 -21.21 9.24 10.97
C ASN A 143 -19.70 9.45 10.80
N ALA A 144 -18.89 8.99 11.76
CA ALA A 144 -17.44 9.05 11.64
C ALA A 144 -16.91 8.19 10.48
N ALA A 145 -17.47 6.99 10.28
CA ALA A 145 -17.13 6.13 9.15
C ALA A 145 -17.55 6.75 7.81
N VAL A 146 -18.76 7.31 7.72
CA VAL A 146 -19.24 8.03 6.53
C VAL A 146 -18.34 9.21 6.20
N LYS A 147 -17.94 10.01 7.19
CA LYS A 147 -17.02 11.13 6.98
C LYS A 147 -15.69 10.65 6.40
N LYS A 148 -15.10 9.59 6.97
CA LYS A 148 -13.84 9.02 6.47
C LYS A 148 -13.94 8.49 5.03
N LEU A 149 -15.07 7.88 4.67
CA LEU A 149 -15.34 7.45 3.29
C LEU A 149 -15.55 8.65 2.35
N ALA A 150 -16.25 9.69 2.80
CA ALA A 150 -16.45 10.91 2.03
C ALA A 150 -15.11 11.63 1.77
N ASP A 151 -14.24 11.73 2.77
CA ASP A 151 -12.90 12.31 2.63
C ASP A 151 -12.06 11.53 1.61
N LEU A 152 -12.12 10.18 1.64
CA LEU A 152 -11.43 9.33 0.67
C LEU A 152 -11.98 9.48 -0.75
N LEU A 153 -13.31 9.46 -0.92
CA LEU A 153 -13.95 9.61 -2.23
C LEU A 153 -13.81 11.02 -2.80
N GLY A 154 -13.67 12.03 -1.93
CA GLY A 154 -13.40 13.42 -2.30
C GLY A 154 -11.92 13.73 -2.54
N THR A 155 -11.01 12.78 -2.31
CA THR A 155 -9.58 12.97 -2.59
C THR A 155 -9.35 13.03 -4.09
N GLU A 156 -8.87 14.17 -4.58
CA GLU A 156 -8.55 14.33 -5.99
C GLU A 156 -7.25 13.60 -6.37
N PRO A 157 -7.15 13.03 -7.59
CA PRO A 157 -5.90 12.46 -8.08
C PRO A 157 -4.78 13.51 -8.12
N SER A 158 -3.58 13.13 -7.66
CA SER A 158 -2.39 13.99 -7.70
C SER A 158 -1.95 14.36 -9.11
N VAL A 159 -2.22 13.49 -10.08
CA VAL A 159 -2.02 13.74 -11.52
C VAL A 159 -3.38 13.79 -12.18
N LYS A 160 -3.84 15.00 -12.51
CA LYS A 160 -5.09 15.21 -13.25
C LYS A 160 -4.83 15.13 -14.76
N GLU A 161 -5.68 14.39 -15.45
CA GLU A 161 -5.71 14.40 -16.91
C GLU A 161 -6.34 15.71 -17.40
N SER A 162 -5.78 16.30 -18.47
CA SER A 162 -6.33 17.51 -19.09
C SER A 162 -7.64 17.18 -19.80
N GLU A 163 -8.64 18.06 -19.74
CA GLU A 163 -9.92 17.87 -20.46
C GLU A 163 -9.73 17.77 -21.98
N ASN A 164 -8.66 18.37 -22.50
CA ASN A 164 -8.30 18.34 -23.92
C ASN A 164 -7.22 17.28 -24.23
N ALA A 165 -6.97 16.35 -23.32
CA ALA A 165 -5.98 15.30 -23.53
C ALA A 165 -6.38 14.43 -24.73
N PHE A 166 -5.42 14.15 -25.61
CA PHE A 166 -5.67 13.37 -26.83
C PHE A 166 -4.87 12.07 -26.84
N ASN A 167 -5.35 11.12 -27.65
CA ASN A 167 -4.68 9.84 -27.85
C ASN A 167 -3.55 9.98 -28.89
N LEU A 168 -2.40 9.42 -28.58
CA LEU A 168 -1.25 9.32 -29.48
C LEU A 168 -1.52 8.27 -30.57
N LYS A 169 -1.03 8.53 -31.78
CA LYS A 169 -1.09 7.59 -32.90
C LYS A 169 0.20 6.80 -33.00
N GLU A 170 1.21 7.42 -33.61
CA GLU A 170 2.53 6.84 -33.84
C GLU A 170 3.58 7.73 -33.21
N LEU A 171 4.59 7.09 -32.63
CA LEU A 171 5.69 7.74 -31.93
C LEU A 171 7.01 7.12 -32.37
N LYS A 172 8.03 7.97 -32.40
CA LYS A 172 9.44 7.58 -32.53
C LYS A 172 10.04 7.29 -31.15
N GLY A 173 9.57 7.97 -30.10
CA GLY A 173 10.04 7.78 -28.73
C GLY A 173 11.14 8.76 -28.31
N ASP A 174 11.19 9.96 -28.88
CA ASP A 174 12.10 11.04 -28.47
C ASP A 174 11.61 11.68 -27.17
N ILE A 175 12.43 11.72 -26.12
CA ILE A 175 12.03 12.28 -24.81
C ILE A 175 12.92 13.48 -24.49
N ARG A 176 12.29 14.59 -24.08
CA ARG A 176 13.02 15.80 -23.65
C ARG A 176 12.54 16.29 -22.31
N PHE A 177 13.50 16.59 -21.44
CA PHE A 177 13.32 17.31 -20.19
C PHE A 177 13.76 18.74 -20.42
N ASN A 178 12.87 19.71 -20.13
CA ASN A 178 13.15 21.13 -20.23
C ASN A 178 13.06 21.76 -18.83
N ASP A 179 14.21 22.00 -18.22
CA ASP A 179 14.40 22.65 -16.91
C ASP A 179 13.51 22.06 -15.80
N VAL A 180 13.49 20.73 -15.72
CA VAL A 180 12.60 19.98 -14.84
C VAL A 180 13.10 20.00 -13.40
N SER A 181 12.24 20.44 -12.47
CA SER A 181 12.43 20.26 -11.03
C SER A 181 11.25 19.53 -10.41
N PHE A 182 11.51 18.73 -9.38
CA PHE A 182 10.49 17.92 -8.72
C PHE A 182 10.78 17.71 -7.23
N SER A 183 9.71 17.75 -6.44
CA SER A 183 9.65 17.39 -5.02
C SER A 183 8.42 16.52 -4.77
N TYR A 184 8.53 15.46 -3.95
CA TYR A 184 7.36 14.63 -3.58
C TYR A 184 6.43 15.35 -2.61
N GLU A 185 7.02 16.13 -1.70
CA GLU A 185 6.37 17.02 -0.75
C GLU A 185 7.10 18.37 -0.85
N ASP A 186 6.45 19.48 -0.49
CA ASP A 186 6.95 20.84 -0.75
C ASP A 186 8.35 21.10 -0.17
N ASP A 187 8.77 20.37 0.85
CA ASP A 187 10.01 20.60 1.59
C ASP A 187 11.23 19.78 1.11
N LEU A 188 11.07 18.82 0.19
CA LEU A 188 12.16 17.93 -0.20
C LEU A 188 12.33 17.83 -1.73
N THR A 189 13.18 18.71 -2.26
CA THR A 189 13.58 18.67 -3.67
C THR A 189 14.40 17.42 -3.97
N VAL A 190 13.97 16.68 -4.98
CA VAL A 190 14.63 15.44 -5.44
C VAL A 190 15.34 15.64 -6.77
N LEU A 191 14.79 16.49 -7.64
CA LEU A 191 15.39 16.85 -8.92
C LEU A 191 15.37 18.37 -9.07
N ASN A 192 16.47 18.93 -9.56
CA ASN A 192 16.63 20.37 -9.70
C ASN A 192 17.19 20.75 -11.08
N ASN A 193 16.38 21.42 -11.90
CA ASN A 193 16.75 21.97 -13.20
C ASN A 193 17.39 20.95 -14.15
N ILE A 194 16.75 19.79 -14.28
CA ILE A 194 17.16 18.72 -15.17
C ILE A 194 16.76 19.07 -16.61
N SER A 195 17.76 19.20 -17.48
CA SER A 195 17.59 19.36 -18.93
C SER A 195 18.35 18.25 -19.63
N LEU A 196 17.62 17.41 -20.36
CA LEU A 196 18.11 16.16 -20.95
C LEU A 196 17.35 15.85 -22.23
N HIS A 197 18.04 15.35 -23.24
CA HIS A 197 17.45 14.84 -24.47
C HIS A 197 17.81 13.36 -24.63
N ILE A 198 16.78 12.52 -24.72
CA ILE A 198 16.87 11.09 -24.99
C ILE A 198 16.37 10.89 -26.43
N GLU A 199 17.30 10.61 -27.33
CA GLU A 199 16.97 10.39 -28.74
C GLU A 199 16.15 9.12 -28.95
N ALA A 200 15.24 9.16 -29.93
CA ALA A 200 14.43 8.01 -30.30
C ALA A 200 15.29 6.79 -30.68
N GLY A 201 14.96 5.62 -30.12
CA GLY A 201 15.66 4.36 -30.38
C GLY A 201 17.00 4.19 -29.65
N LYS A 202 17.40 5.18 -28.82
CA LYS A 202 18.61 5.08 -28.00
C LYS A 202 18.29 4.49 -26.62
N THR A 203 19.27 3.76 -26.08
CA THR A 203 19.25 3.26 -24.72
C THR A 203 20.04 4.20 -23.82
N ILE A 204 19.40 4.73 -22.78
CA ILE A 204 20.03 5.60 -21.80
C ILE A 204 20.08 4.91 -20.44
N SER A 205 21.22 4.99 -19.75
CA SER A 205 21.36 4.48 -18.39
C SER A 205 21.55 5.61 -17.40
N PHE A 206 20.72 5.63 -16.35
CA PHE A 206 20.88 6.50 -15.20
C PHE A 206 21.64 5.78 -14.10
N VAL A 207 22.73 6.38 -13.64
CA VAL A 207 23.59 5.89 -12.57
C VAL A 207 23.84 6.98 -11.53
N GLY A 208 24.22 6.60 -10.31
CA GLY A 208 24.36 7.55 -9.21
C GLY A 208 24.09 6.90 -7.85
N PRO A 209 24.36 7.59 -6.73
CA PRO A 209 24.09 7.07 -5.39
C PRO A 209 22.60 6.84 -5.14
N THR A 210 22.27 6.00 -4.17
CA THR A 210 20.88 5.80 -3.72
C THR A 210 20.31 7.12 -3.22
N GLY A 211 19.09 7.46 -3.64
CA GLY A 211 18.46 8.74 -3.31
C GLY A 211 18.77 9.89 -4.26
N ALA A 212 19.65 9.72 -5.26
CA ALA A 212 19.99 10.78 -6.21
C ALA A 212 18.85 11.23 -7.16
N GLY A 213 17.72 10.50 -7.19
CA GLY A 213 16.56 10.84 -8.02
C GLY A 213 16.37 10.04 -9.31
N LYS A 214 17.18 9.00 -9.57
CA LYS A 214 17.09 8.14 -10.77
C LYS A 214 15.68 7.54 -10.99
N SER A 215 15.13 6.89 -9.97
CA SER A 215 13.78 6.32 -10.04
C SER A 215 12.69 7.39 -10.15
N THR A 216 12.96 8.60 -9.66
CA THR A 216 12.06 9.75 -9.84
C THR A 216 12.00 10.18 -11.29
N ILE A 217 13.13 10.20 -12.01
CA ILE A 217 13.17 10.49 -13.46
C ILE A 217 12.26 9.50 -14.21
N ALA A 218 12.39 8.20 -13.96
CA ALA A 218 11.52 7.20 -14.59
C ALA A 218 10.04 7.40 -14.24
N LYS A 219 9.72 7.68 -12.97
CA LYS A 219 8.33 7.95 -12.53
C LYS A 219 7.73 9.18 -13.22
N LEU A 220 8.53 10.22 -13.50
CA LEU A 220 8.10 11.40 -14.24
C LEU A 220 7.85 11.10 -15.73
N ILE A 221 8.69 10.26 -16.37
CA ILE A 221 8.46 9.81 -17.75
C ILE A 221 7.17 8.99 -17.84
N CYS A 222 6.92 8.13 -16.85
CA CYS A 222 5.67 7.37 -16.72
C CYS A 222 4.46 8.24 -16.33
N ARG A 223 4.68 9.53 -16.03
CA ARG A 223 3.69 10.48 -15.54
C ARG A 223 2.91 9.94 -14.33
N PHE A 224 3.58 9.21 -13.45
CA PHE A 224 3.06 8.90 -12.11
C PHE A 224 3.08 10.13 -11.20
N TYR A 225 3.91 11.10 -11.56
CA TYR A 225 3.94 12.44 -10.99
C TYR A 225 4.13 13.44 -12.12
N ASP A 226 3.61 14.65 -11.94
CA ASP A 226 3.93 15.78 -12.81
C ASP A 226 5.13 16.55 -12.23
N PRO A 227 6.00 17.14 -13.07
CA PRO A 227 7.08 17.98 -12.58
C PRO A 227 6.53 19.24 -11.89
N THR A 228 7.15 19.65 -10.79
CA THR A 228 6.82 20.89 -10.05
C THR A 228 7.16 22.13 -10.87
N ARG A 229 8.26 22.07 -11.63
CA ARG A 229 8.69 23.10 -12.58
C ARG A 229 9.24 22.46 -13.85
N GLY A 230 9.14 23.16 -14.97
CA GLY A 230 9.62 22.68 -16.28
C GLY A 230 8.59 21.82 -16.98
N SER A 231 9.03 21.11 -18.02
CA SER A 231 8.16 20.24 -18.81
C SER A 231 8.90 19.03 -19.33
N ILE A 232 8.16 17.94 -19.55
CA ILE A 232 8.66 16.74 -20.22
C ILE A 232 7.82 16.55 -21.48
N THR A 233 8.49 16.30 -22.60
CA THR A 233 7.83 16.05 -23.88
C THR A 233 8.22 14.70 -24.46
N LEU A 234 7.26 14.04 -25.10
CA LEU A 234 7.45 12.83 -25.90
C LEU A 234 7.15 13.18 -27.37
N ASP A 235 8.13 13.06 -28.26
CA ASP A 235 8.08 13.50 -29.66
C ASP A 235 7.62 14.96 -29.84
N ASN A 236 8.12 15.85 -28.97
CA ASN A 236 7.76 17.27 -28.88
C ASN A 236 6.32 17.56 -28.40
N ILE A 237 5.58 16.54 -27.93
CA ILE A 237 4.26 16.70 -27.31
C ILE A 237 4.44 16.68 -25.80
N ASN A 238 3.90 17.67 -25.09
CA ASN A 238 3.97 17.68 -23.63
C ASN A 238 3.20 16.49 -23.05
N LEU A 239 3.80 15.79 -22.08
CA LEU A 239 3.16 14.65 -21.41
C LEU A 239 1.80 15.01 -20.78
N LYS A 240 1.59 16.27 -20.40
CA LYS A 240 0.33 16.77 -19.82
C LYS A 240 -0.84 16.80 -20.81
N ASP A 241 -0.55 16.93 -22.10
CA ASP A 241 -1.55 17.04 -23.17
C ASP A 241 -1.95 15.67 -23.74
N ILE A 242 -1.29 14.61 -23.29
CA ILE A 242 -1.53 13.22 -23.70
C ILE A 242 -2.45 12.54 -22.70
N SER A 243 -3.39 11.71 -23.18
CA SER A 243 -4.20 10.88 -22.29
C SER A 243 -3.33 9.81 -21.61
N LEU A 244 -3.52 9.59 -20.31
CA LEU A 244 -2.75 8.62 -19.51
C LEU A 244 -2.86 7.22 -20.10
N GLN A 245 -4.07 6.82 -20.52
CA GLN A 245 -4.28 5.53 -21.18
C GLN A 245 -3.44 5.39 -22.45
N SER A 246 -3.39 6.44 -23.29
CA SER A 246 -2.60 6.40 -24.50
C SER A 246 -1.10 6.47 -24.22
N LEU A 247 -0.67 7.23 -23.21
CA LEU A 247 0.73 7.29 -22.78
C LEU A 247 1.18 5.91 -22.32
N HIS A 248 0.46 5.29 -21.38
CA HIS A 248 0.84 4.01 -20.78
C HIS A 248 0.79 2.83 -21.76
N ARG A 249 0.01 2.92 -22.86
CA ARG A 249 0.10 1.94 -23.97
C ARG A 249 1.42 2.02 -24.74
N GLN A 250 2.08 3.17 -24.76
CA GLN A 250 3.33 3.39 -25.48
C GLN A 250 4.55 3.10 -24.60
N LEU A 251 4.36 2.95 -23.28
CA LEU A 251 5.39 2.66 -22.30
C LEU A 251 5.35 1.17 -21.90
N GLY A 252 6.52 0.55 -21.74
CA GLY A 252 6.67 -0.74 -21.08
C GLY A 252 7.54 -0.57 -19.85
N ILE A 253 7.03 -1.00 -18.69
CA ILE A 253 7.73 -0.84 -17.42
C ILE A 253 8.07 -2.22 -16.87
N VAL A 254 9.35 -2.41 -16.53
CA VAL A 254 9.85 -3.59 -15.82
C VAL A 254 10.41 -3.09 -14.49
N PRO A 255 9.68 -3.28 -13.37
CA PRO A 255 10.12 -2.85 -12.06
C PRO A 255 11.27 -3.72 -11.52
N GLN A 256 11.95 -3.23 -10.48
CA GLN A 256 13.00 -3.95 -9.77
C GLN A 256 12.52 -5.29 -9.21
N GLU A 257 11.35 -5.29 -8.57
CA GLU A 257 10.70 -6.52 -8.10
C GLU A 257 9.43 -6.77 -8.92
N PRO A 258 9.42 -7.79 -9.79
CA PRO A 258 8.23 -8.19 -10.53
C PRO A 258 7.06 -8.52 -9.63
N PHE A 259 5.94 -7.84 -9.87
CA PHE A 259 4.67 -8.18 -9.25
C PHE A 259 3.84 -9.09 -10.18
N LEU A 260 3.47 -10.25 -9.66
CA LEU A 260 2.53 -11.17 -10.30
C LEU A 260 1.19 -11.14 -9.55
N PHE A 261 0.12 -11.00 -10.33
CA PHE A 261 -1.24 -11.03 -9.83
C PHE A 261 -1.69 -12.47 -9.58
N HIS A 262 -2.66 -12.64 -8.69
CA HIS A 262 -3.37 -13.91 -8.57
C HIS A 262 -4.10 -14.22 -9.87
N GLY A 263 -3.89 -15.41 -10.41
CA GLY A 263 -4.35 -15.81 -11.75
C GLY A 263 -3.41 -16.82 -12.38
N THR A 264 -3.58 -17.16 -13.64
CA THR A 264 -2.67 -18.05 -14.38
C THR A 264 -1.42 -17.31 -14.86
N ILE A 265 -0.39 -18.06 -15.27
CA ILE A 265 0.79 -17.50 -15.95
C ILE A 265 0.34 -16.72 -17.20
N LYS A 266 -0.59 -17.27 -17.98
CA LYS A 266 -1.17 -16.64 -19.17
C LYS A 266 -1.82 -15.30 -18.86
N GLU A 267 -2.69 -15.25 -17.86
CA GLU A 267 -3.37 -14.01 -17.42
C GLU A 267 -2.37 -12.95 -16.98
N ASN A 268 -1.30 -13.36 -16.30
CA ASN A 268 -0.23 -12.46 -15.90
C ASN A 268 0.52 -11.86 -17.09
N ILE A 269 0.73 -12.61 -18.18
CA ILE A 269 1.36 -12.07 -19.39
C ILE A 269 0.37 -11.17 -20.14
N LEU A 270 -0.88 -11.60 -20.30
CA LEU A 270 -1.96 -10.86 -20.95
C LEU A 270 -2.33 -9.55 -20.24
N PHE A 271 -1.97 -9.39 -18.96
CA PHE A 271 -2.19 -8.15 -18.21
C PHE A 271 -1.71 -6.89 -18.96
N ALA A 272 -0.63 -7.00 -19.73
CA ALA A 272 -0.11 -5.90 -20.55
C ALA A 272 -0.99 -5.55 -21.77
N ARG A 273 -1.66 -6.54 -22.36
CA ARG A 273 -2.48 -6.42 -23.57
C ARG A 273 -3.54 -7.52 -23.58
N PRO A 274 -4.71 -7.29 -22.95
CA PRO A 274 -5.73 -8.33 -22.75
C PRO A 274 -6.35 -8.88 -24.04
N ASP A 275 -6.24 -8.13 -25.13
CA ASP A 275 -6.73 -8.45 -26.47
C ASP A 275 -5.71 -9.25 -27.33
N ALA A 276 -4.52 -9.56 -26.79
CA ALA A 276 -3.52 -10.33 -27.51
C ALA A 276 -3.95 -11.79 -27.72
N THR A 277 -3.55 -12.37 -28.87
CA THR A 277 -3.88 -13.77 -29.18
C THR A 277 -2.94 -14.75 -28.46
N ASP A 278 -3.36 -16.01 -28.36
CA ASP A 278 -2.54 -17.07 -27.75
C ASP A 278 -1.20 -17.24 -28.49
N GLU A 279 -1.16 -17.05 -29.81
CA GLU A 279 0.07 -17.07 -30.59
C GLU A 279 1.03 -15.95 -30.19
N GLU A 280 0.51 -14.74 -29.96
CA GLU A 280 1.33 -13.61 -29.52
C GLU A 280 1.86 -13.81 -28.10
N VAL A 281 1.08 -14.47 -27.22
CA VAL A 281 1.56 -14.86 -25.88
C VAL A 281 2.70 -15.87 -25.99
N VAL A 282 2.57 -16.88 -26.84
CA VAL A 282 3.64 -17.87 -27.08
C VAL A 282 4.87 -17.21 -27.69
N GLU A 283 4.69 -16.26 -28.61
CA GLU A 283 5.79 -15.47 -29.19
C GLU A 283 6.53 -14.67 -28.11
N ALA A 284 5.80 -14.00 -27.21
CA ALA A 284 6.41 -13.28 -26.10
C ALA A 284 7.21 -14.22 -25.19
N CYS A 285 6.68 -15.40 -24.88
CA CYS A 285 7.37 -16.42 -24.08
C CYS A 285 8.67 -16.91 -24.75
N LYS A 286 8.64 -17.10 -26.08
CA LYS A 286 9.81 -17.46 -26.88
C LYS A 286 10.85 -16.35 -26.95
N ALA A 287 10.40 -15.11 -27.08
CA ALA A 287 11.28 -13.95 -27.15
C ALA A 287 12.16 -13.87 -25.90
N VAL A 288 11.57 -14.04 -24.71
CA VAL A 288 12.28 -13.96 -23.43
C VAL A 288 12.87 -15.28 -22.95
N GLY A 289 12.57 -16.41 -23.59
CA GLY A 289 13.18 -17.71 -23.27
C GLY A 289 12.62 -18.42 -22.03
N ILE A 290 11.33 -18.26 -21.74
CA ILE A 290 10.65 -18.94 -20.60
C ILE A 290 10.00 -20.27 -20.96
N GLU A 291 10.18 -20.76 -22.18
CA GLU A 291 9.54 -22.00 -22.64
C GLU A 291 9.87 -23.21 -21.77
N ASP A 292 11.12 -23.35 -21.33
CA ASP A 292 11.54 -24.46 -20.46
C ASP A 292 10.85 -24.43 -19.09
N MET A 293 10.70 -23.22 -18.53
CA MET A 293 9.96 -23.02 -17.28
C MET A 293 8.50 -23.44 -17.49
N ILE A 294 7.85 -22.94 -18.54
CA ILE A 294 6.44 -23.25 -18.84
C ILE A 294 6.26 -24.76 -19.01
N LYS A 295 7.15 -25.45 -19.74
CA LYS A 295 7.09 -26.92 -19.94
C LYS A 295 7.27 -27.72 -18.65
N ARG A 296 7.96 -27.17 -17.65
CA ARG A 296 8.15 -27.81 -16.34
C ARG A 296 6.92 -27.69 -15.44
N LEU A 297 6.09 -26.66 -15.67
CA LEU A 297 4.89 -26.46 -14.86
C LEU A 297 3.80 -27.48 -15.23
N PRO A 298 3.00 -27.97 -14.25
CA PRO A 298 2.03 -29.04 -14.47
C PRO A 298 0.97 -28.71 -15.53
N GLU A 299 0.56 -27.44 -15.60
CA GLU A 299 -0.51 -26.94 -16.48
C GLU A 299 0.03 -25.92 -17.49
N GLY A 300 1.35 -25.83 -17.65
CA GLY A 300 1.99 -24.88 -18.55
C GLY A 300 1.55 -23.44 -18.27
N LEU A 301 1.03 -22.76 -19.30
CA LEU A 301 0.54 -21.38 -19.22
C LEU A 301 -0.70 -21.22 -18.32
N GLU A 302 -1.47 -22.28 -18.12
CA GLU A 302 -2.66 -22.24 -17.26
C GLU A 302 -2.32 -22.47 -15.77
N THR A 303 -1.04 -22.72 -15.47
CA THR A 303 -0.60 -22.89 -14.08
C THR A 303 -0.89 -21.64 -13.25
N HIS A 304 -1.56 -21.83 -12.11
CA HIS A 304 -1.91 -20.75 -11.20
C HIS A 304 -0.68 -20.17 -10.47
N CYS A 305 -0.56 -18.84 -10.52
CA CYS A 305 0.33 -18.05 -9.68
C CYS A 305 -0.36 -17.74 -8.35
N HIS A 306 0.16 -18.32 -7.26
CA HIS A 306 -0.25 -17.99 -5.89
C HIS A 306 0.50 -16.73 -5.38
N GLU A 307 0.48 -16.47 -4.07
CA GLU A 307 1.10 -15.33 -3.35
C GLU A 307 2.27 -14.62 -4.07
N ARG A 308 1.97 -13.71 -5.00
CA ARG A 308 2.97 -12.96 -5.80
C ARG A 308 4.00 -13.83 -6.53
N GLY A 309 3.60 -15.04 -6.92
CA GLY A 309 4.47 -16.02 -7.59
C GLY A 309 5.52 -16.64 -6.67
N SER A 310 5.21 -16.84 -5.38
CA SER A 310 6.12 -17.46 -4.40
C SER A 310 6.65 -18.85 -4.80
N SER A 311 5.97 -19.54 -5.72
CA SER A 311 6.40 -20.82 -6.29
C SER A 311 7.45 -20.70 -7.40
N LEU A 312 7.76 -19.48 -7.86
CA LEU A 312 8.70 -19.20 -8.95
C LEU A 312 10.00 -18.61 -8.40
N SER A 313 11.12 -18.89 -9.07
CA SER A 313 12.40 -18.25 -8.74
C SER A 313 12.35 -16.73 -9.02
N SER A 314 13.29 -15.98 -8.45
CA SER A 314 13.43 -14.54 -8.77
C SER A 314 13.65 -14.33 -10.28
N GLY A 315 14.54 -15.11 -10.90
CA GLY A 315 14.79 -15.05 -12.35
C GLY A 315 13.57 -15.39 -13.21
N GLU A 316 12.76 -16.38 -12.81
CA GLU A 316 11.52 -16.74 -13.51
C GLU A 316 10.49 -15.61 -13.46
N ARG A 317 10.30 -15.00 -12.28
CA ARG A 317 9.42 -13.83 -12.13
C ARG A 317 9.90 -12.65 -12.98
N GLN A 318 11.22 -12.46 -13.08
CA GLN A 318 11.81 -11.43 -13.93
C GLN A 318 11.53 -11.67 -15.42
N LEU A 319 11.75 -12.90 -15.88
CA LEU A 319 11.49 -13.26 -17.27
C LEU A 319 10.00 -13.14 -17.62
N LEU A 320 9.08 -13.45 -16.69
CA LEU A 320 7.65 -13.19 -16.87
C LEU A 320 7.33 -11.69 -16.99
N ALA A 321 7.99 -10.84 -16.21
CA ALA A 321 7.85 -9.38 -16.33
C ALA A 321 8.34 -8.88 -17.71
N LEU A 322 9.45 -9.43 -18.19
CA LEU A 322 9.97 -9.15 -19.53
C LEU A 322 9.01 -9.65 -20.62
N ALA A 323 8.38 -10.81 -20.45
CA ALA A 323 7.38 -11.33 -21.39
C ALA A 323 6.17 -10.38 -21.47
N ARG A 324 5.71 -9.88 -20.32
CA ARG A 324 4.63 -8.88 -20.22
C ARG A 324 5.02 -7.59 -20.95
N ALA A 325 6.23 -7.08 -20.73
CA ALA A 325 6.73 -5.88 -21.42
C ALA A 325 6.94 -6.10 -22.92
N PHE A 326 7.31 -7.31 -23.35
CA PHE A 326 7.42 -7.65 -24.76
C PHE A 326 6.04 -7.67 -25.44
N LEU A 327 5.03 -8.27 -24.78
CA LEU A 327 3.68 -8.39 -25.32
C LEU A 327 2.99 -7.03 -25.51
N SER A 328 3.29 -6.01 -24.68
CA SER A 328 2.72 -4.67 -24.85
C SER A 328 3.26 -3.92 -26.08
N LYS A 329 4.33 -4.41 -26.72
CA LYS A 329 4.96 -3.80 -27.91
C LYS A 329 5.21 -2.28 -27.74
N PRO A 330 5.83 -1.83 -26.64
CA PRO A 330 5.97 -0.41 -26.32
C PRO A 330 7.01 0.28 -27.22
N ARG A 331 6.89 1.61 -27.36
CA ARG A 331 7.88 2.46 -28.04
C ARG A 331 8.98 2.94 -27.10
N VAL A 332 8.65 3.08 -25.82
CA VAL A 332 9.57 3.47 -24.76
C VAL A 332 9.57 2.41 -23.67
N LEU A 333 10.76 1.94 -23.28
CA LEU A 333 10.95 0.96 -22.21
C LEU A 333 11.57 1.62 -20.99
N ILE A 334 11.10 1.25 -19.81
CA ILE A 334 11.63 1.66 -18.52
C ILE A 334 12.01 0.40 -17.76
N LEU A 335 13.30 0.23 -17.50
CA LEU A 335 13.87 -0.92 -16.81
C LEU A 335 14.48 -0.43 -15.49
N ASP A 336 13.83 -0.77 -14.38
CA ASP A 336 14.34 -0.47 -13.04
C ASP A 336 15.06 -1.70 -12.50
N GLU A 337 16.40 -1.69 -12.49
CA GLU A 337 17.23 -2.74 -11.89
C GLU A 337 16.85 -4.20 -12.25
N ALA A 338 16.58 -4.44 -13.54
CA ALA A 338 15.99 -5.68 -14.04
C ALA A 338 16.85 -6.96 -13.89
N THR A 339 18.04 -6.86 -13.28
CA THR A 339 18.99 -7.99 -13.11
C THR A 339 19.45 -8.22 -11.66
N SER A 340 18.77 -7.63 -10.67
CA SER A 340 19.14 -7.75 -9.25
C SER A 340 18.67 -9.09 -8.63
N ASN A 341 19.50 -9.71 -7.78
CA ASN A 341 19.20 -10.97 -7.05
C ASN A 341 18.84 -12.18 -7.92
N ILE A 342 19.46 -12.30 -9.10
CA ILE A 342 19.27 -13.43 -10.01
C ILE A 342 20.42 -14.43 -9.87
N ASP A 343 20.05 -15.70 -9.96
CA ASP A 343 20.94 -16.86 -10.06
C ASP A 343 21.68 -16.89 -11.41
N GLN A 344 22.99 -17.18 -11.38
CA GLN A 344 23.90 -17.12 -12.53
C GLN A 344 23.42 -17.92 -13.76
N GLN A 345 22.64 -18.98 -13.56
CA GLN A 345 22.05 -19.78 -14.65
C GLN A 345 20.96 -19.02 -15.43
N ASN A 346 20.18 -18.17 -14.77
CA ASN A 346 19.12 -17.37 -15.38
C ASN A 346 19.62 -16.03 -15.91
N GLU A 347 20.75 -15.53 -15.42
CA GLU A 347 21.34 -14.25 -15.83
C GLU A 347 21.55 -14.16 -17.34
N ALA A 348 22.23 -15.14 -17.94
CA ALA A 348 22.47 -15.15 -19.39
C ALA A 348 21.18 -15.22 -20.24
N ARG A 349 20.10 -15.81 -19.70
CA ARG A 349 18.79 -15.85 -20.37
C ARG A 349 18.11 -14.50 -20.31
N ILE A 350 18.14 -13.85 -19.14
CA ILE A 350 17.58 -12.53 -18.92
C ILE A 350 18.31 -11.47 -19.75
N GLU A 351 19.64 -11.56 -19.86
CA GLU A 351 20.42 -10.67 -20.72
C GLU A 351 20.00 -10.78 -22.20
N LYS A 352 19.85 -12.00 -22.72
CA LYS A 352 19.37 -12.21 -24.10
C LYS A 352 17.94 -11.72 -24.31
N ALA A 353 17.09 -11.89 -23.30
CA ALA A 353 15.73 -11.38 -23.32
C ALA A 353 15.71 -9.84 -23.34
N LEU A 354 16.57 -9.20 -22.56
CA LEU A 354 16.76 -7.75 -22.54
C LEU A 354 17.23 -7.24 -23.90
N ASP A 355 18.21 -7.87 -24.54
CA ASP A 355 18.70 -7.43 -25.87
C ASP A 355 17.58 -7.39 -26.91
N LYS A 356 16.77 -8.45 -26.98
CA LYS A 356 15.59 -8.49 -27.86
C LYS A 356 14.51 -7.49 -27.48
N LEU A 357 14.38 -7.19 -26.18
CA LEU A 357 13.42 -6.21 -25.70
C LEU A 357 13.89 -4.79 -26.02
N LEU A 358 15.19 -4.50 -26.00
CA LEU A 358 15.73 -3.16 -26.29
C LEU A 358 15.75 -2.84 -27.80
N GLU A 359 15.81 -3.86 -28.65
CA GLU A 359 15.94 -3.67 -30.10
C GLU A 359 14.83 -2.80 -30.72
N GLY A 360 15.23 -1.70 -31.36
CA GLY A 360 14.33 -0.79 -32.08
C GLY A 360 13.43 0.09 -31.21
N ARG A 361 13.74 0.22 -29.91
CA ARG A 361 12.93 0.98 -28.94
C ARG A 361 13.81 1.97 -28.17
N THR A 362 13.22 3.11 -27.76
CA THR A 362 13.88 3.98 -26.79
C THR A 362 13.83 3.28 -25.43
N ALA A 363 14.95 3.24 -24.71
CA ALA A 363 14.99 2.54 -23.43
C ALA A 363 15.68 3.38 -22.35
N ILE A 364 15.09 3.37 -21.17
CA ILE A 364 15.59 4.01 -19.96
C ILE A 364 15.92 2.92 -18.96
N ILE A 365 17.18 2.86 -18.55
CA ILE A 365 17.68 1.88 -17.60
C ILE A 365 18.11 2.60 -16.33
N ILE A 366 17.48 2.27 -15.20
CA ILE A 366 18.01 2.65 -13.90
C ILE A 366 18.93 1.52 -13.46
N ALA A 367 20.23 1.77 -13.52
CA ALA A 367 21.22 0.72 -13.31
C ALA A 367 21.88 0.83 -11.93
N HIS A 368 22.03 -0.34 -11.31
CA HIS A 368 22.87 -0.56 -10.13
C HIS A 368 24.00 -1.57 -10.40
N ARG A 369 24.10 -2.07 -11.65
CA ARG A 369 25.09 -3.06 -12.08
C ARG A 369 25.81 -2.61 -13.34
N LEU A 370 27.11 -2.89 -13.38
CA LEU A 370 27.97 -2.51 -14.50
C LEU A 370 27.51 -3.13 -15.83
N ALA A 371 27.19 -4.42 -15.84
CA ALA A 371 26.78 -5.14 -17.04
C ALA A 371 25.58 -4.51 -17.77
N THR A 372 24.63 -3.93 -17.03
CA THR A 372 23.46 -3.28 -17.62
C THR A 372 23.77 -1.85 -18.06
N THR A 373 24.59 -1.12 -17.31
CA THR A 373 25.04 0.24 -17.66
C THR A 373 25.85 0.26 -18.96
N ARG A 374 26.73 -0.73 -19.19
CA ARG A 374 27.59 -0.81 -20.39
C ARG A 374 26.80 -1.00 -21.70
N ARG A 375 25.54 -1.41 -21.63
CA ARG A 375 24.67 -1.60 -22.80
C ARG A 375 24.07 -0.30 -23.31
N ALA A 376 24.11 0.77 -22.51
CA ALA A 376 23.51 2.04 -22.89
C ALA A 376 24.38 2.78 -23.91
N ASP A 377 23.72 3.38 -24.90
CA ASP A 377 24.35 4.32 -25.84
C ASP A 377 24.85 5.57 -25.09
N VAL A 378 24.11 6.01 -24.08
CA VAL A 378 24.41 7.20 -23.27
C VAL A 378 24.23 6.86 -21.80
N ILE A 379 25.20 7.26 -20.98
CA ILE A 379 25.12 7.15 -19.53
C ILE A 379 24.97 8.54 -18.94
N VAL A 380 24.03 8.69 -18.01
CA VAL A 380 23.74 9.92 -17.28
C VAL A 380 24.00 9.67 -15.80
N VAL A 381 24.99 10.37 -15.25
CA VAL A 381 25.28 10.33 -13.82
C VAL A 381 24.42 11.39 -13.14
N VAL A 382 23.56 10.94 -12.24
CA VAL A 382 22.70 11.79 -11.42
C VAL A 382 23.27 11.81 -10.01
N ASP A 383 23.61 13.00 -9.53
CA ASP A 383 24.10 13.21 -8.18
C ASP A 383 23.68 14.59 -7.68
N GLU A 384 23.55 14.75 -6.36
CA GLU A 384 23.12 16.00 -5.72
C GLU A 384 21.88 16.64 -6.41
N GLN A 385 20.91 15.81 -6.81
CA GLN A 385 19.65 16.19 -7.47
C GLN A 385 19.81 16.78 -8.89
N LYS A 386 20.98 16.61 -9.52
CA LYS A 386 21.32 17.17 -10.84
C LYS A 386 21.99 16.12 -11.74
N ILE A 387 22.07 16.42 -13.03
CA ILE A 387 22.94 15.68 -13.95
C ILE A 387 24.36 16.24 -13.80
N VAL A 388 25.30 15.41 -13.37
CA VAL A 388 26.70 15.81 -13.16
C VAL A 388 27.59 15.40 -14.32
N GLU A 389 27.31 14.27 -14.97
CA GLU A 389 28.06 13.77 -16.13
C GLU A 389 27.13 13.10 -17.14
N MET A 390 27.51 13.19 -18.41
CA MET A 390 26.83 12.53 -19.52
C MET A 390 27.82 12.18 -20.62
N GLY A 391 27.67 11.01 -21.24
CA GLY A 391 28.50 10.55 -22.36
C GLY A 391 28.41 9.05 -22.58
N SER A 392 29.21 8.53 -23.51
CA SER A 392 29.39 7.08 -23.66
C SER A 392 30.19 6.49 -22.49
N HIS A 393 30.15 5.16 -22.34
CA HIS A 393 30.96 4.45 -21.36
C HIS A 393 32.45 4.81 -21.49
N GLU A 394 33.01 4.74 -22.71
CA GLU A 394 34.43 5.02 -22.98
C GLU A 394 34.79 6.47 -22.65
N GLU A 395 33.93 7.42 -23.02
CA GLU A 395 34.13 8.84 -22.75
C GLU A 395 34.17 9.14 -21.25
N LEU A 396 33.25 8.55 -20.48
CA LEU A 396 33.16 8.77 -19.04
C LEU A 396 34.31 8.10 -18.27
N ILE A 397 34.77 6.92 -18.71
CA ILE A 397 35.97 6.28 -18.15
C ILE A 397 37.21 7.13 -18.38
N GLN A 398 37.38 7.71 -19.58
CA GLN A 398 38.52 8.59 -19.88
C GLN A 398 38.52 9.88 -19.06
N LYS A 399 37.33 10.43 -18.77
CA LYS A 399 37.17 11.63 -17.93
C LYS A 399 37.60 11.40 -16.48
N LYS A 400 37.63 10.15 -16.00
CA LYS A 400 37.97 9.78 -14.61
C LYS A 400 37.16 10.56 -13.55
N GLY A 401 35.89 10.81 -13.86
CA GLY A 401 34.95 11.54 -13.01
C GLY A 401 34.18 10.66 -12.03
N SER A 402 32.99 11.11 -11.64
CA SER A 402 32.07 10.40 -10.73
C SER A 402 31.69 9.01 -11.28
N TYR A 403 31.44 8.90 -12.60
CA TYR A 403 31.17 7.61 -13.23
C TYR A 403 32.31 6.61 -13.04
N PHE A 404 33.56 7.07 -13.19
CA PHE A 404 34.75 6.21 -13.10
C PHE A 404 34.92 5.64 -11.69
N GLN A 405 34.63 6.42 -10.65
CA GLN A 405 34.68 5.94 -9.25
C GLN A 405 33.62 4.85 -8.98
N MET A 406 32.41 5.02 -9.53
CA MET A 406 31.36 3.99 -9.47
C MET A 406 31.78 2.74 -10.23
N TYR A 407 32.39 2.92 -11.40
CA TYR A 407 32.92 1.83 -12.21
C TYR A 407 33.96 1.00 -11.47
N GLU A 408 34.99 1.62 -10.88
CA GLU A 408 36.02 0.91 -10.11
C GLU A 408 35.42 0.14 -8.92
N THR A 409 34.40 0.72 -8.27
CA THR A 409 33.70 0.06 -7.17
C THR A 409 32.93 -1.16 -7.66
N TRP A 410 32.25 -1.08 -8.79
CA TRP A 410 31.52 -2.21 -9.38
C TRP A 410 32.44 -3.31 -9.90
N GLU A 411 33.55 -2.98 -10.55
CA GLU A 411 34.53 -3.98 -10.99
C GLU A 411 35.08 -4.77 -9.79
N ARG A 412 35.48 -4.08 -8.72
CA ARG A 412 35.98 -4.75 -7.51
C ARG A 412 34.92 -5.69 -6.90
N GLN A 413 33.66 -5.27 -6.87
CA GLN A 413 32.56 -6.12 -6.37
C GLN A 413 32.31 -7.34 -7.26
N GLU A 414 32.44 -7.22 -8.59
CA GLU A 414 32.31 -8.36 -9.50
C GLU A 414 33.49 -9.32 -9.40
N GLU A 415 34.72 -8.82 -9.18
CA GLU A 415 35.90 -9.64 -8.92
C GLU A 415 35.78 -10.41 -7.61
N GLU A 416 35.41 -9.75 -6.50
CA GLU A 416 35.19 -10.39 -5.19
C GLU A 416 34.14 -11.51 -5.27
N LYS A 417 33.01 -11.27 -5.95
CA LYS A 417 31.98 -12.30 -6.17
C LYS A 417 32.50 -13.48 -6.99
N ARG A 418 33.39 -13.24 -7.94
CA ARG A 418 33.97 -14.29 -8.78
C ARG A 418 34.97 -15.14 -8.00
N GLU A 419 35.69 -14.55 -7.05
CA GLU A 419 36.60 -15.25 -6.15
C GLU A 419 35.86 -16.07 -5.08
N GLU A 420 34.72 -15.62 -4.56
CA GLU A 420 33.92 -16.39 -3.58
C GLU A 420 33.27 -17.66 -4.18
N ILE A 421 33.15 -17.74 -5.51
CA ILE A 421 32.51 -18.86 -6.23
C ILE A 421 33.54 -19.93 -6.65
N LEU A 422 34.83 -19.60 -6.67
CA LEU A 422 35.94 -20.50 -7.00
C LEU A 422 36.50 -21.18 -5.75
#